data_AF-J2P9F2-F1
#
_entry.id   AF-J2P9F2-F1
#
_cell.length_a   1.000
_cell.length_b   1.000
_cell.length_c   1.000
_cell.angle_alpha   90.00
_cell.angle_beta   90.00
_cell.angle_gamma   90.00
#
_symmetry.space_group_name_H-M   'P 1'
#
loop_
_entity.id
_entity.type
_entity.pdbx_description
1 polymer ?
#
loop_
_entity_poly.entity_id
_entity_poly.type
_entity_poly.pdbx_seq_one_letter_code
_entity_poly.pdbx_strand_id
1 'polypeptide(L)'
;MARRRAAVILFAVLGGCSQPPMFAVDVDEKIEGGTLILNGKSAALLHNVDGAYWGKWNGSDASGRIDIRYPDGTLAHCRVGYVTQGMEPQRFTVRHRECTQSFGLIPTSSRT
;
A
#
# COMPACT_ATOMS: atom_id res chain seq x y z
N MET A 1 12.73 37.71 44.84
CA MET A 1 11.89 36.49 44.73
C MET A 1 10.48 36.96 44.36
N ALA A 2 9.71 36.47 43.37
CA ALA A 2 9.69 35.19 42.68
C ALA A 2 9.14 35.37 41.24
N ARG A 3 9.67 34.57 40.30
CA ARG A 3 9.25 34.50 38.89
C ARG A 3 7.96 33.67 38.77
N ARG A 4 6.86 34.26 38.29
CA ARG A 4 5.66 33.51 37.89
C ARG A 4 5.84 33.01 36.46
N ARG A 5 6.07 31.71 36.29
CA ARG A 5 6.06 31.05 34.97
C ARG A 5 4.61 30.71 34.64
N ALA A 6 4.03 31.40 33.67
CA ALA A 6 2.78 31.00 33.04
C ALA A 6 3.05 29.74 32.20
N ALA A 7 2.44 28.62 32.56
CA ALA A 7 2.48 27.40 31.78
C ALA A 7 1.44 27.51 30.65
N VAL A 8 1.91 27.57 29.40
CA VAL A 8 1.08 27.39 28.20
C VAL A 8 0.93 25.88 28.00
N ILE A 9 -0.26 25.34 28.27
CA ILE A 9 -0.58 23.96 27.92
C ILE A 9 -1.29 23.99 26.56
N LEU A 10 -0.51 23.79 25.49
CA LEU A 10 -1.03 23.50 24.15
C LEU A 10 -1.52 22.04 24.15
N PHE A 11 -2.83 21.83 24.29
CA PHE A 11 -3.44 20.53 23.97
C PHE A 11 -3.54 20.40 22.45
N ALA A 12 -2.53 19.78 21.83
CA ALA A 12 -2.61 19.32 20.46
C ALA A 12 -3.56 18.11 20.41
N VAL A 13 -4.74 18.30 19.83
CA VAL A 13 -5.72 17.24 19.60
C VAL A 13 -5.16 16.33 18.51
N LEU A 14 -4.62 15.17 18.88
CA LEU A 14 -4.22 14.09 17.97
C LEU A 14 -5.49 13.42 17.40
N GLY A 15 -6.18 14.11 16.51
CA GLY A 15 -7.15 13.48 15.62
C GLY A 15 -6.37 12.59 14.66
N GLY A 16 -6.34 11.29 14.95
CA GLY A 16 -5.63 10.29 14.16
C GLY A 16 -6.16 10.23 12.73
N CYS A 17 -5.50 10.93 11.81
CA CYS A 17 -5.61 10.67 10.38
C CYS A 17 -4.90 9.34 10.10
N SER A 18 -5.53 8.21 10.47
CA SER A 18 -5.00 6.91 10.09
C SER A 18 -4.98 6.85 8.56
N GLN A 19 -3.78 6.81 7.99
CA GLN A 19 -3.64 6.86 6.55
C GLN A 19 -4.25 5.59 5.95
N PRO A 20 -5.02 5.72 4.87
CA PRO A 20 -5.56 4.56 4.18
C PRO A 20 -4.42 3.66 3.67
N PRO A 21 -4.59 2.33 3.69
CA PRO A 21 -3.55 1.44 3.22
C PRO A 21 -3.29 1.66 1.72
N MET A 22 -2.01 1.71 1.40
CA MET A 22 -1.49 1.92 0.05
C MET A 22 -0.94 0.60 -0.50
N PHE A 23 -1.05 0.42 -1.80
CA PHE A 23 -0.60 -0.76 -2.53
C PHE A 23 0.32 -0.30 -3.64
N ALA A 24 1.52 -0.86 -3.73
CA ALA A 24 2.44 -0.62 -4.83
C ALA A 24 2.74 -1.95 -5.53
N VAL A 25 2.59 -1.97 -6.85
CA VAL A 25 2.77 -3.15 -7.70
C VAL A 25 3.82 -2.83 -8.75
N ASP A 26 4.98 -3.46 -8.63
CA ASP A 26 6.04 -3.44 -9.65
C ASP A 26 5.80 -4.59 -10.62
N VAL A 27 5.75 -4.30 -11.92
CA VAL A 27 5.49 -5.28 -12.99
C VAL A 27 6.62 -5.16 -14.02
N ASP A 28 7.21 -6.28 -14.44
CA ASP A 28 8.30 -6.31 -15.44
C ASP A 28 7.81 -6.19 -16.89
N GLU A 29 6.54 -6.50 -17.11
CA GLU A 29 5.89 -6.43 -18.41
C GLU A 29 4.89 -5.27 -18.50
N LYS A 30 4.61 -4.80 -19.72
CA LYS A 30 3.57 -3.80 -19.97
C LYS A 30 2.19 -4.39 -19.70
N ILE A 31 1.36 -3.66 -18.95
CA ILE A 31 -0.03 -4.05 -18.64
C ILE A 31 -1.05 -3.09 -19.27
N GLU A 32 -2.27 -3.56 -19.47
CA GLU A 32 -3.42 -2.70 -19.82
C GLU A 32 -3.96 -1.96 -18.60
N GLY A 33 -3.87 -2.60 -17.42
CA GLY A 33 -4.28 -2.01 -16.17
C GLY A 33 -4.30 -3.01 -15.03
N GLY A 34 -4.50 -2.50 -13.82
CA GLY A 34 -4.65 -3.31 -12.62
C GLY A 34 -5.82 -2.83 -11.77
N THR A 35 -6.41 -3.75 -11.02
CA THR A 35 -7.56 -3.49 -10.14
C THR A 35 -7.32 -4.14 -8.78
N LEU A 36 -7.34 -3.33 -7.72
CA LEU A 36 -7.40 -3.80 -6.34
C LEU A 36 -8.86 -4.16 -6.02
N ILE A 37 -9.09 -5.34 -5.48
CA ILE A 37 -10.42 -5.82 -5.08
C ILE A 37 -10.35 -6.30 -3.64
N LEU A 38 -10.98 -5.57 -2.73
CA LEU A 38 -11.07 -5.91 -1.31
C LEU A 38 -12.55 -5.95 -0.90
N ASN A 39 -12.97 -7.02 -0.24
CA ASN A 39 -14.37 -7.24 0.18
C ASN A 39 -15.42 -6.92 -0.92
N GLY A 40 -15.17 -7.39 -2.15
CA GLY A 40 -16.09 -7.21 -3.29
C GLY A 40 -16.14 -5.79 -3.88
N LYS A 41 -15.40 -4.83 -3.32
CA LYS A 41 -15.27 -3.46 -3.83
C LYS A 41 -13.94 -3.29 -4.55
N SER A 42 -13.94 -2.51 -5.62
CA SER A 42 -12.77 -2.34 -6.49
C SER A 42 -12.20 -0.93 -6.46
N ALA A 43 -10.90 -0.82 -6.70
CA ALA A 43 -10.18 0.43 -6.96
C ALA A 43 -9.16 0.20 -8.08
N ALA A 44 -9.07 1.12 -9.04
CA ALA A 44 -8.08 1.04 -10.11
C ALA A 44 -6.67 1.29 -9.56
N LEU A 45 -5.68 0.61 -10.14
CA LEU A 45 -4.28 0.96 -9.95
C LEU A 45 -3.90 2.05 -10.97
N LEU A 46 -3.13 3.03 -10.50
CA LEU A 46 -2.66 4.16 -11.29
C LEU A 46 -1.16 4.03 -11.50
N HIS A 47 -0.70 4.20 -12.74
CA HIS A 47 0.73 4.23 -13.04
C HIS A 47 1.37 5.48 -12.41
N ASN A 48 2.40 5.28 -11.60
CA ASN A 48 3.09 6.34 -10.88
C ASN A 48 4.44 6.67 -11.55
N VAL A 49 5.04 7.80 -11.17
CA VAL A 49 6.30 8.30 -11.75
C VAL A 49 7.53 7.42 -11.42
N ASP A 50 7.41 6.56 -10.40
CA ASP A 50 8.43 5.59 -10.01
C ASP A 50 8.39 4.30 -10.86
N GLY A 51 7.47 4.22 -11.82
CA GLY A 51 7.26 3.05 -12.69
C GLY A 51 6.39 1.96 -12.07
N ALA A 52 6.01 2.08 -10.80
CA ALA A 52 5.09 1.16 -10.15
C ALA A 52 3.63 1.59 -10.35
N TYR A 53 2.72 0.63 -10.20
CA TYR A 53 1.28 0.88 -10.18
C TYR A 53 0.80 1.00 -8.74
N TRP A 54 0.16 2.12 -8.41
CA TRP A 54 -0.27 2.46 -7.07
C TRP A 54 -1.78 2.37 -6.91
N GLY A 55 -2.22 1.75 -5.82
CA GLY A 55 -3.62 1.67 -5.41
C GLY A 55 -3.80 2.24 -4.01
N LYS A 56 -4.85 3.03 -3.81
CA LYS A 56 -5.25 3.55 -2.50
C LYS A 56 -6.57 2.91 -2.09
N TRP A 57 -6.63 2.34 -0.89
CA TRP A 57 -7.85 1.75 -0.37
C TRP A 57 -8.51 2.65 0.68
N ASN A 58 -9.68 3.20 0.36
CA ASN A 58 -10.45 4.01 1.29
C ASN A 58 -11.62 3.24 1.94
N GLY A 59 -11.71 1.92 1.71
CA GLY A 59 -12.75 1.09 2.31
C GLY A 59 -12.41 0.63 3.72
N SER A 60 -13.30 -0.18 4.28
CA SER A 60 -13.07 -0.86 5.56
C SER A 60 -11.97 -1.91 5.46
N ASP A 61 -11.45 -2.30 6.62
CA ASP A 61 -10.45 -3.35 6.77
C ASP A 61 -10.92 -4.65 6.12
N ALA A 62 -10.07 -5.25 5.29
CA ALA A 62 -10.46 -6.37 4.44
C ALA A 62 -9.24 -7.11 3.86
N SER A 63 -9.46 -8.35 3.44
CA SER A 63 -8.57 -9.08 2.54
C SER A 63 -9.11 -9.09 1.11
N GLY A 64 -8.29 -9.53 0.16
CA GLY A 64 -8.74 -9.73 -1.20
C GLY A 64 -7.61 -10.03 -2.16
N ARG A 65 -7.58 -9.33 -3.29
CA ARG A 65 -6.60 -9.55 -4.34
C ARG A 65 -6.36 -8.32 -5.20
N ILE A 66 -5.30 -8.36 -5.99
CA ILE A 66 -5.05 -7.45 -7.11
C ILE A 66 -5.11 -8.28 -8.39
N ASP A 67 -5.91 -7.83 -9.34
CA ASP A 67 -6.01 -8.41 -10.68
C ASP A 67 -5.23 -7.52 -11.65
N ILE A 68 -4.31 -8.10 -12.42
CA ILE A 68 -3.47 -7.41 -13.41
C ILE A 68 -3.80 -7.96 -14.78
N ARG A 69 -4.16 -7.09 -15.72
CA ARG A 69 -4.54 -7.46 -17.08
C ARG A 69 -3.46 -7.09 -18.08
N TYR A 70 -3.05 -8.08 -18.87
CA TYR A 70 -2.06 -7.92 -19.93
C TYR A 70 -2.72 -7.69 -21.30
N PRO A 71 -2.01 -7.11 -22.28
CA PRO A 71 -2.54 -6.84 -23.63
C PRO A 71 -2.99 -8.08 -24.41
N ASP A 72 -2.55 -9.27 -24.02
CA ASP A 72 -2.97 -10.54 -24.61
C ASP A 72 -4.24 -11.12 -23.96
N GLY A 73 -4.85 -10.39 -23.02
CA GLY A 73 -6.04 -10.81 -22.28
C GLY A 73 -5.75 -11.70 -21.07
N THR A 74 -4.50 -12.06 -20.80
CA THR A 74 -4.11 -12.84 -19.63
C THR A 74 -4.31 -12.04 -18.35
N LEU A 75 -4.64 -12.74 -17.26
CA LEU A 75 -4.76 -12.17 -15.91
C LEU A 75 -3.70 -12.77 -14.98
N ALA A 76 -3.01 -11.92 -14.22
CA ALA A 76 -2.25 -12.32 -13.04
C ALA A 76 -3.00 -11.89 -11.77
N HIS A 77 -2.90 -12.71 -10.73
CA HIS A 77 -3.58 -12.48 -9.46
C HIS A 77 -2.58 -12.42 -8.31
N CYS A 78 -2.56 -11.30 -7.59
CA CYS A 78 -1.84 -11.17 -6.33
C CYS A 78 -2.80 -11.35 -5.17
N ARG A 79 -2.52 -12.29 -4.27
CA ARG A 79 -3.28 -12.41 -3.03
C ARG A 79 -2.94 -11.25 -2.10
N VAL A 80 -3.96 -10.58 -1.57
CA VAL A 80 -3.80 -9.53 -0.56
C VAL A 80 -4.30 -10.07 0.78
N GLY A 81 -3.42 -10.09 1.78
CA GLY A 81 -3.77 -10.41 3.16
C GLY A 81 -4.76 -9.42 3.77
N TYR A 82 -5.17 -9.64 5.02
CA TYR A 82 -6.04 -8.70 5.72
C TYR A 82 -5.29 -7.38 5.96
N VAL A 83 -5.86 -6.27 5.48
CA VAL A 83 -5.31 -4.93 5.65
C VAL A 83 -6.19 -4.07 6.54
N THR A 84 -5.56 -3.20 7.32
CA THR A 84 -6.22 -2.22 8.17
C THR A 84 -5.71 -0.81 7.87
N GLN A 85 -6.48 0.20 8.26
CA GLN A 85 -6.00 1.58 8.23
C GLN A 85 -4.72 1.74 9.06
N GLY A 86 -3.79 2.57 8.58
CA GLY A 86 -2.53 2.86 9.26
C GLY A 86 -1.42 1.81 9.05
N MET A 87 -1.68 0.74 8.27
CA MET A 87 -0.62 -0.18 7.86
C MET A 87 0.35 0.48 6.87
N GLU A 88 1.60 0.05 6.93
CA GLU A 88 2.62 0.37 5.93
C GLU A 88 2.16 -0.02 4.52
N PRO A 89 2.64 0.67 3.46
CA PRO A 89 2.32 0.32 2.10
C PRO A 89 2.63 -1.14 1.76
N GLN A 90 1.64 -1.84 1.21
CA GLN A 90 1.77 -3.23 0.79
C GLN A 90 2.43 -3.28 -0.59
N ARG A 91 3.57 -3.95 -0.70
CA ARG A 91 4.36 -4.02 -1.93
C ARG A 91 4.25 -5.40 -2.57
N PHE A 92 4.03 -5.40 -3.88
CA PHE A 92 3.95 -6.59 -4.70
C PHE A 92 4.91 -6.45 -5.87
N THR A 93 5.53 -7.55 -6.24
CA THR A 93 6.33 -7.65 -7.45
C THR A 93 5.73 -8.74 -8.31
N VAL A 94 5.49 -8.43 -9.58
CA VAL A 94 4.99 -9.36 -10.57
C VAL A 94 6.06 -9.54 -11.63
N ARG A 95 6.59 -10.76 -11.70
CA ARG A 95 7.62 -11.15 -12.67
C ARG A 95 7.15 -12.37 -13.44
N HIS A 96 7.29 -12.35 -14.74
CA HIS A 96 6.77 -13.42 -15.61
C HIS A 96 5.31 -13.79 -15.27
N ARG A 97 4.50 -12.77 -14.92
CA ARG A 97 3.08 -12.90 -14.52
C ARG A 97 2.83 -13.67 -13.23
N GLU A 98 3.86 -13.97 -12.45
CA GLU A 98 3.76 -14.55 -11.12
C GLU A 98 3.88 -13.46 -10.06
N CYS A 99 2.99 -13.49 -9.07
CA CYS A 99 2.97 -12.47 -8.04
C CYS A 99 3.66 -12.92 -6.75
N THR A 100 4.58 -12.09 -6.27
CA THR A 100 5.24 -12.22 -4.97
C THR A 100 4.93 -11.00 -4.12
N GLN A 101 4.47 -11.22 -2.89
CA GLN A 101 4.34 -10.14 -1.92
C GLN A 101 5.71 -9.85 -1.30
N SER A 102 6.21 -8.65 -1.53
CA SER A 102 7.44 -8.17 -0.92
C SER A 102 7.10 -7.64 0.47
N PHE A 103 7.18 -8.50 1.47
CA PHE A 103 7.25 -8.03 2.86
C PHE A 103 8.53 -7.20 2.97
N GLY A 104 8.45 -6.03 3.60
CA GLY A 104 9.62 -5.18 3.82
C GLY A 104 10.72 -5.98 4.51
N LEU A 105 11.63 -6.55 3.74
CA LEU A 105 12.93 -6.98 4.23
C LEU A 105 13.62 -5.66 4.56
N ILE A 106 13.62 -5.30 5.84
CA ILE A 106 14.76 -4.55 6.36
C ILE A 106 15.97 -5.39 5.94
N PRO A 107 16.87 -4.91 5.08
CA PRO A 107 18.12 -5.61 4.88
C PRO A 107 18.79 -5.61 6.25
N THR A 108 18.79 -6.77 6.92
CA THR A 108 19.66 -7.00 8.06
C THR A 108 21.07 -6.91 7.50
N SER A 109 21.64 -5.70 7.58
CA SER A 109 23.04 -5.42 7.31
C SER A 109 23.87 -6.45 8.06
N SER A 110 24.36 -7.46 7.34
CA SER A 110 25.42 -8.35 7.81
C SER A 110 26.65 -7.48 8.02
N ARG A 111 26.78 -7.00 9.26
CA ARG A 111 27.95 -6.29 9.77
C ARG A 111 29.12 -7.27 9.65
N THR A 112 30.04 -6.98 8.74
CA THR A 112 31.38 -7.58 8.69
C THR A 112 32.30 -6.75 9.57
#